data_AF-A0A959ERV4-F1
#
_entry.id   AF-A0A959ERV4-F1
#
_cell.length_a   1.000
_cell.length_b   1.000
_cell.length_c   1.000
_cell.angle_alpha   90.00
_cell.angle_beta   90.00
_cell.angle_gamma   90.00
#
_symmetry.space_group_name_H-M   'P 1'
#
loop_
_entity.id
_entity.type
_entity.pdbx_description
1 polymer ?
#
loop_
_entity_poly.entity_id
_entity_poly.type
_entity_poly.pdbx_seq_one_letter_code
_entity_poly.pdbx_strand_id
1 'polypeptide(L)'
;HYFLSADGDIAHISQATVESLKGIGFQYEQGEVPLVPEFYSWEALFTLQGLLVIVLGGFLVGFGARYAGGCTSGHAISGLSALQLPSLIAVIGFFMGGLLMTHLFFPLIFH
;
A
#
# COMPACT_ATOMS: atom_id res chain seq x y z
N HIS A 1 -12.24 9.38 17.97
CA HIS A 1 -12.30 10.86 17.83
C HIS A 1 -11.04 11.36 17.13
N TYR A 2 -10.83 10.94 15.87
CA TYR A 2 -9.86 11.56 14.95
C TYR A 2 -10.72 12.33 13.96
N PHE A 3 -10.57 13.65 13.96
CA PHE A 3 -11.53 14.62 13.46
C PHE A 3 -11.59 14.58 11.92
N LEU A 4 -12.73 14.15 11.37
CA LEU A 4 -13.16 14.57 10.05
C LEU A 4 -13.73 15.98 10.20
N SER A 5 -12.88 17.00 10.08
CA SER A 5 -13.36 18.39 9.95
C SER A 5 -14.10 18.53 8.63
N ALA A 6 -15.31 19.07 8.69
CA ALA A 6 -16.23 19.21 7.55
C ALA A 6 -15.79 20.24 6.49
N ASP A 7 -14.59 20.83 6.63
CA ASP A 7 -14.07 21.94 5.82
C ASP A 7 -12.76 21.58 5.09
N GLY A 8 -12.60 20.32 4.66
CA GLY A 8 -11.60 19.95 3.64
C GLY A 8 -10.12 20.15 4.00
N ASP A 9 -9.76 20.66 5.17
CA ASP A 9 -8.37 20.85 5.60
C ASP A 9 -7.96 19.77 6.62
N ILE A 10 -7.74 18.57 6.11
CA ILE A 10 -7.47 17.36 6.91
C ILE A 10 -6.00 16.92 6.89
N ALA A 11 -5.16 17.57 6.07
CA ALA A 11 -3.72 17.33 6.02
C ALA A 11 -2.91 18.63 6.07
N HIS A 12 -2.57 19.04 7.29
CA HIS A 12 -1.56 20.08 7.52
C HIS A 12 -0.16 19.52 7.26
N ILE A 13 0.19 19.31 5.99
CA ILE A 13 1.56 19.00 5.59
C ILE A 13 2.34 20.30 5.40
N SER A 14 3.62 20.28 5.79
CA SER A 14 4.51 21.42 5.65
C SER A 14 4.65 21.83 4.18
N GLN A 15 4.83 23.12 3.89
CA GLN A 15 5.00 23.61 2.52
C GLN A 15 6.20 22.96 1.82
N ALA A 16 7.26 22.63 2.56
CA ALA A 16 8.41 21.88 2.04
C ALA A 16 8.02 20.48 1.53
N THR A 17 7.05 19.83 2.17
CA THR A 17 6.53 18.52 1.73
C THR A 17 5.72 18.66 0.44
N VAL A 18 4.86 19.68 0.34
CA VAL A 18 4.05 19.95 -0.87
C VAL A 18 4.94 20.23 -2.08
N GLU A 19 6.02 21.00 -1.90
CA GLU A 19 6.99 21.31 -2.95
C GLU A 19 7.76 20.06 -3.42
N SER A 20 8.13 19.19 -2.47
CA SER A 20 8.81 17.93 -2.79
C SER A 20 7.90 16.94 -3.54
N LEU A 21 6.61 16.87 -3.19
CA LEU A 21 5.63 16.04 -3.90
C LEU A 21 5.39 16.53 -5.34
N LYS A 22 5.34 17.86 -5.55
CA LYS A 22 5.25 18.44 -6.90
C LYS A 22 6.47 18.07 -7.75
N GLY A 23 7.66 18.02 -7.16
CA GLY A 23 8.89 17.58 -7.82
C GLY A 23 8.88 16.11 -8.28
N ILE A 24 8.04 15.27 -7.67
CA ILE A 24 7.88 13.84 -8.01
C ILE A 24 6.72 13.62 -9.00
N GLY A 25 6.03 14.69 -9.43
CA GLY A 25 4.97 14.63 -10.44
C GLY A 25 3.56 14.47 -9.89
N PHE A 26 3.36 14.62 -8.57
CA PHE A 26 2.03 14.62 -7.95
C PHE A 26 1.46 16.05 -7.89
N GLN A 27 0.24 16.25 -8.40
CA GLN A 27 -0.48 17.51 -8.22
C GLN A 27 -1.16 17.51 -6.86
N TYR A 28 -0.63 18.32 -5.93
CA TYR A 28 -1.10 18.41 -4.55
C TYR A 28 -1.42 19.88 -4.23
N GLU A 29 -2.66 20.16 -3.80
CA GLU A 29 -3.07 21.45 -3.23
C GLU A 29 -3.16 21.34 -1.69
N GLN A 30 -2.79 22.40 -0.95
CA GLN A 30 -2.88 22.39 0.52
C GLN A 30 -4.33 22.18 0.96
N GLY A 31 -4.57 21.19 1.82
CA GLY A 31 -5.89 20.80 2.30
C GLY A 31 -6.42 19.53 1.63
N GLU A 32 -6.16 19.33 0.35
CA GLU A 32 -6.56 18.11 -0.35
C GLU A 32 -5.68 16.93 0.11
N VAL A 33 -6.20 16.08 0.98
CA VAL A 33 -5.65 14.72 1.12
C VAL A 33 -5.80 14.07 -0.26
N PRO A 34 -4.78 13.38 -0.78
CA PRO A 34 -4.94 12.55 -1.95
C PRO A 34 -5.82 11.40 -1.47
N LEU A 35 -7.13 11.62 -1.58
CA LEU A 35 -8.17 10.70 -1.20
C LEU A 35 -8.15 9.59 -2.22
N VAL A 36 -7.21 8.68 -1.97
CA VAL A 36 -6.98 7.45 -2.69
C VAL A 36 -6.63 7.67 -4.17
N PRO A 37 -5.50 7.15 -4.66
CA PRO A 37 -5.23 7.21 -6.08
C PRO A 37 -6.41 6.63 -6.88
N GLU A 38 -6.73 7.21 -8.06
CA GLU A 38 -8.00 7.03 -8.81
C GLU A 38 -8.47 5.57 -8.97
N PHE A 39 -7.55 4.60 -8.89
CA PHE A 39 -7.82 3.16 -8.92
C PHE A 39 -8.50 2.58 -7.67
N TYR A 40 -8.64 3.34 -6.58
CA TYR A 40 -9.44 2.98 -5.40
C TYR A 40 -10.79 3.71 -5.32
N SER A 41 -11.14 4.47 -6.37
CA SER A 41 -12.48 5.02 -6.52
C SER A 41 -13.52 3.90 -6.55
N TRP A 42 -14.74 4.18 -6.08
CA TRP A 42 -15.83 3.20 -6.09
C TRP A 42 -16.08 2.65 -7.49
N GLU A 43 -15.89 3.50 -8.50
CA GLU A 43 -16.06 3.20 -9.91
C GLU A 43 -14.97 2.23 -10.41
N ALA A 44 -13.71 2.42 -9.98
CA ALA A 44 -12.60 1.54 -10.33
C ALA A 44 -12.78 0.13 -9.75
N LEU A 45 -13.40 -0.02 -8.58
CA LEU A 45 -13.70 -1.32 -7.96
C LEU A 45 -14.68 -2.17 -8.77
N PHE A 46 -15.63 -1.53 -9.48
CA PHE A 46 -16.60 -2.22 -10.34
C PHE A 46 -16.07 -2.48 -11.75
N THR A 47 -14.85 -2.05 -12.08
CA THR A 47 -14.21 -2.43 -13.34
C THR A 47 -13.76 -3.89 -13.29
N LEU A 48 -13.80 -4.58 -14.42
CA LEU A 48 -13.33 -5.97 -14.53
C LEU A 48 -11.87 -6.10 -14.06
N GLN A 49 -11.03 -5.11 -14.39
CA GLN A 49 -9.62 -5.06 -14.01
C GLN A 49 -9.45 -4.87 -12.50
N GLY A 50 -10.13 -3.89 -11.90
CA GLY A 50 -10.08 -3.64 -10.45
C GLY A 50 -10.57 -4.84 -9.64
N LEU A 51 -11.69 -5.45 -10.05
CA LEU A 51 -12.24 -6.64 -9.41
C LEU A 51 -11.26 -7.82 -9.46
N LEU A 52 -10.64 -8.07 -10.62
CA LEU A 52 -9.64 -9.13 -10.76
C LEU A 52 -8.44 -8.90 -9.86
N VAL A 53 -7.90 -7.67 -9.81
CA VAL A 53 -6.75 -7.35 -8.95
C VAL A 53 -7.08 -7.53 -7.48
N ILE A 54 -8.27 -7.13 -7.02
CA ILE A 54 -8.66 -7.26 -5.61
C ILE A 54 -8.92 -8.71 -5.22
N VAL A 55 -9.63 -9.46 -6.07
CA VAL A 55 -9.93 -10.87 -5.79
C VAL A 55 -8.65 -11.70 -5.79
N LEU A 56 -7.83 -11.59 -6.84
CA LEU A 56 -6.57 -12.32 -6.93
C LEU A 56 -5.57 -11.85 -5.88
N GLY A 57 -5.41 -10.53 -5.72
CA GLY A 57 -4.50 -9.94 -4.73
C GLY A 57 -4.88 -10.32 -3.31
N GLY A 58 -6.16 -10.18 -2.94
CA GLY A 58 -6.66 -10.58 -1.62
C GLY A 58 -6.49 -12.08 -1.36
N PHE A 59 -6.78 -12.92 -2.37
CA PHE A 59 -6.55 -14.36 -2.28
C PHE A 59 -5.06 -14.71 -2.08
N LEU A 60 -4.17 -14.14 -2.89
CA LEU A 60 -2.72 -14.37 -2.81
C LEU A 60 -2.15 -13.92 -1.46
N VAL A 61 -2.58 -12.77 -0.95
CA VAL A 61 -2.15 -12.26 0.37
C VAL A 61 -2.64 -13.18 1.50
N GLY A 62 -3.91 -13.56 1.49
CA GLY A 62 -4.49 -14.46 2.50
C GLY A 62 -3.83 -15.84 2.48
N PHE A 63 -3.66 -16.41 1.29
CA PHE A 63 -2.97 -17.68 1.09
C PHE A 63 -1.51 -17.61 1.55
N GLY A 64 -0.78 -16.56 1.14
CA GLY A 64 0.62 -16.35 1.50
C GLY A 64 0.84 -16.19 3.01
N ALA A 65 -0.03 -15.46 3.70
CA ALA A 65 0.02 -15.33 5.15
C ALA A 65 -0.19 -16.69 5.85
N ARG A 66 -1.12 -17.52 5.34
CA ARG A 66 -1.32 -18.85 5.90
C ARG A 66 -0.13 -19.78 5.63
N TYR A 67 0.46 -19.70 4.44
CA TYR A 67 1.64 -20.46 4.05
C TYR A 67 2.88 -20.10 4.88
N ALA A 68 3.07 -18.81 5.18
CA ALA A 68 4.14 -18.34 6.06
C ALA A 68 3.94 -18.72 7.54
N GLY A 69 2.74 -19.18 7.91
CA GLY A 69 2.42 -19.53 9.29
C GLY A 69 2.14 -18.33 10.20
N GLY A 70 1.93 -17.14 9.64
CA GLY A 70 1.76 -15.92 10.41
C GLY A 70 1.50 -14.68 9.55
N CYS A 71 1.25 -13.55 10.20
CA CYS A 71 1.11 -12.27 9.54
C CYS A 71 2.47 -11.60 9.30
N THR A 72 2.55 -10.75 8.29
CA THR A 72 3.72 -9.90 7.97
C THR A 72 4.24 -9.15 9.20
N SER A 73 3.34 -8.54 10.00
CA SER A 73 3.73 -7.81 11.21
C SER A 73 4.27 -8.72 12.32
N GLY A 74 3.73 -9.92 12.50
CA GLY A 74 4.20 -10.89 13.49
C GLY A 74 5.60 -11.42 13.20
N HIS A 75 5.88 -11.76 11.94
CA HIS A 75 7.22 -12.16 11.51
C HIS A 75 8.22 -11.00 11.59
N ALA A 76 7.80 -9.79 11.21
CA ALA A 76 8.68 -8.62 11.18
C ALA A 76 9.00 -8.04 12.57
N ILE A 77 8.04 -8.00 13.49
CA ILE A 77 8.23 -7.35 14.80
C ILE A 77 8.77 -8.36 15.82
N SER A 78 8.05 -9.46 16.05
CA SER A 78 8.38 -10.43 17.09
C SER A 78 9.37 -11.49 16.60
N GLY A 79 9.18 -12.01 15.38
CA GLY A 79 10.02 -13.09 14.83
C GLY A 79 11.46 -12.68 14.52
N LEU A 80 11.64 -11.50 13.93
CA LEU A 80 12.97 -10.92 13.65
C LEU A 80 13.71 -10.52 14.94
N SER A 81 12.99 -9.95 15.92
CA SER A 81 13.57 -9.59 17.23
C SER A 81 14.07 -10.81 18.01
N ALA A 82 13.46 -11.97 17.81
CA ALA A 82 13.89 -13.25 18.38
C ALA A 82 14.99 -13.97 17.56
N LEU A 83 15.56 -13.33 16.53
CA LEU A 83 16.57 -13.89 15.61
C LEU A 83 16.17 -15.24 14.98
N GLN A 84 14.88 -15.44 14.71
CA GLN A 84 14.40 -16.67 14.11
C GLN A 84 14.67 -16.68 12.60
N LEU A 85 15.54 -17.57 12.14
CA LEU A 85 15.83 -17.83 10.72
C LEU A 85 14.56 -17.96 9.83
N PRO A 86 13.48 -18.65 10.26
CA PRO A 86 12.24 -18.75 9.49
C PRO A 86 11.57 -17.39 9.24
N SER A 87 11.60 -16.51 10.24
CA SER A 87 10.99 -15.17 10.15
C SER A 87 11.81 -14.24 9.25
N LEU A 88 13.14 -14.37 9.25
CA LEU A 88 14.00 -13.64 8.32
C LEU A 88 13.67 -14.00 6.85
N ILE A 89 13.53 -15.29 6.55
CA ILE A 89 13.19 -15.76 5.20
C ILE A 89 11.79 -15.27 4.78
N ALA A 90 10.81 -15.34 5.69
CA ALA A 90 9.46 -14.83 5.42
C ALA A 90 9.47 -13.33 5.09
N VAL A 91 10.21 -12.52 5.85
CA VAL A 91 10.29 -11.07 5.65
C VAL A 91 10.99 -10.71 4.33
N ILE A 92 12.08 -11.41 3.98
CA ILE A 92 12.74 -11.22 2.67
C ILE A 92 11.79 -11.56 1.53
N GLY A 93 11.01 -12.63 1.66
CA GLY A 93 9.98 -13.00 0.68
C GLY A 93 8.90 -11.95 0.51
N PHE A 94 8.38 -11.39 1.61
CA PHE A 94 7.39 -10.30 1.57
C PHE A 94 7.94 -9.04 0.89
N PHE A 95 9.18 -8.67 1.20
CA PHE A 95 9.83 -7.51 0.57
C PHE A 95 10.07 -7.73 -0.93
N MET A 96 10.58 -8.90 -1.35
CA MET A 96 10.76 -9.20 -2.77
C MET A 96 9.42 -9.22 -3.52
N GLY A 97 8.37 -9.80 -2.92
CA GLY A 97 7.03 -9.78 -3.50
C GLY A 97 6.48 -8.37 -3.68
N GLY A 98 6.68 -7.50 -2.68
CA GLY A 98 6.31 -6.08 -2.77
C GLY A 98 7.07 -5.34 -3.87
N LEU A 99 8.40 -5.53 -3.96
CA LEU A 99 9.22 -4.93 -5.01
C LEU A 99 8.82 -5.41 -6.41
N LEU A 100 8.55 -6.70 -6.58
CA LEU A 100 8.05 -7.26 -7.83
C LEU A 100 6.68 -6.65 -8.19
N MET A 101 5.78 -6.52 -7.22
CA MET A 101 4.48 -5.88 -7.45
C MET A 101 4.65 -4.44 -7.93
N THR A 102 5.47 -3.64 -7.26
CA THR A 102 5.66 -2.21 -7.59
C THR A 102 6.45 -1.99 -8.88
N HIS A 103 7.47 -2.79 -9.17
CA HIS A 103 8.33 -2.58 -10.34
C HIS A 103 7.89 -3.34 -11.59
N LEU A 104 7.14 -4.42 -11.46
CA LEU A 104 6.74 -5.26 -12.59
C LEU A 104 5.24 -5.17 -12.86
N PHE A 105 4.41 -5.47 -11.84
CA PHE A 105 2.96 -5.55 -12.04
C PHE A 105 2.30 -4.18 -12.11
N PHE A 106 2.71 -3.23 -11.28
CA PHE A 106 2.16 -1.88 -11.28
C PHE A 106 2.33 -1.18 -12.65
N PRO A 107 3.53 -1.09 -13.25
CA PRO A 107 3.67 -0.51 -14.59
C PRO A 107 3.04 -1.35 -15.69
N LEU A 108 2.74 -2.64 -15.48
CA LEU A 108 2.10 -3.47 -16.50
C LEU A 108 0.56 -3.35 -16.49
N ILE A 109 -0.01 -2.95 -15.34
CA ILE A 109 -1.46 -2.79 -15.14
C ILE A 109 -1.91 -1.33 -15.37
N PHE A 110 -1.02 -0.36 -15.09
CA PHE A 110 -1.34 1.08 -15.07
C PHE A 110 -0.55 1.93 -16.07
N HIS A 111 0.11 1.30 -17.05
CA HIS A 111 0.70 1.95 -18.23
C HIS A 111 -0.12 1.58 -19.46
#